data_AF-A0A0N4Y9N7-F1
#
_entry.id   AF-A0A0N4Y9N7-F1
#
_cell.length_a   1.000
_cell.length_b   1.000
_cell.length_c   1.000
_cell.angle_alpha   90.00
_cell.angle_beta   90.00
_cell.angle_gamma   90.00
#
_symmetry.space_group_name_H-M   'P 1'
#
loop_
_entity.id
_entity.type
_entity.pdbx_description
1 polymer ?
#
loop_
_entity_poly.entity_id
_entity_poly.type
_entity_poly.pdbx_seq_one_letter_code
_entity_poly.pdbx_strand_id
1 'polypeptide(L)'
;MQCCRYGLGVTALNGTIFAVGGWNGGQTLREAEMLDPRQGKWISLPSMMNGRYHFGLAAVNGLLYAAGGDSGGQILDSVEVYDPRACRWTTAQPMLKKRCHAAATAFRNQVVLVAGHDGIKMRLSTAEIPLPLRSPAW
;
A
#
# COMPACT_ATOMS: atom_id res chain seq x y z
N MET A 1 -8.62 -0.54 15.70
CA MET A 1 -7.47 -1.33 15.26
C MET A 1 -7.63 -2.70 15.88
N GLN A 2 -7.87 -3.70 15.04
CA GLN A 2 -8.36 -5.00 15.48
C GLN A 2 -7.26 -5.99 15.92
N CYS A 3 -5.98 -5.68 15.63
CA CYS A 3 -4.85 -6.50 16.06
C CYS A 3 -3.58 -5.64 16.19
N CYS A 4 -2.68 -6.01 17.11
CA CYS A 4 -1.34 -5.44 17.20
C CYS A 4 -0.57 -5.74 15.91
N ARG A 5 -0.01 -4.71 15.28
CA ARG A 5 0.77 -4.86 14.05
C ARG A 5 1.82 -3.78 13.93
N TYR A 6 2.94 -4.09 13.27
CA TYR A 6 3.93 -3.09 12.86
C TYR A 6 4.24 -3.23 11.37
N GLY A 7 4.99 -2.26 10.83
CA GLY A 7 5.36 -2.26 9.41
C GLY A 7 4.17 -2.10 8.46
N LEU A 8 3.02 -1.63 8.98
CA LEU A 8 1.82 -1.31 8.22
C LEU A 8 2.02 -0.03 7.40
N GLY A 9 1.23 0.11 6.33
CA GLY A 9 1.08 1.38 5.62
C GLY A 9 0.02 2.24 6.29
N VAL A 10 0.28 3.54 6.43
CA VAL A 10 -0.69 4.53 6.90
C VAL A 10 -0.72 5.72 5.95
N THR A 11 -1.91 6.15 5.54
CA THR A 11 -2.08 7.37 4.72
C THR A 11 -3.41 8.04 5.03
N ALA A 12 -3.50 9.34 4.76
CA ALA A 12 -4.76 10.07 4.75
C ALA A 12 -5.32 10.14 3.33
N LEU A 13 -6.64 9.99 3.20
CA LEU A 13 -7.38 10.20 1.95
C LEU A 13 -8.77 10.76 2.28
N ASN A 14 -9.17 11.84 1.61
CA ASN A 14 -10.49 12.48 1.77
C ASN A 14 -10.88 12.76 3.23
N GLY A 15 -9.93 13.17 4.07
CA GLY A 15 -10.16 13.47 5.49
C GLY A 15 -10.23 12.24 6.41
N THR A 16 -9.95 11.04 5.88
CA THR A 16 -9.99 9.77 6.61
C THR A 16 -8.59 9.15 6.67
N ILE A 17 -8.23 8.57 7.81
CA ILE A 17 -6.97 7.83 7.98
C ILE A 17 -7.21 6.36 7.60
N PHE A 18 -6.30 5.79 6.83
CA PHE A 18 -6.30 4.38 6.45
C PHE A 18 -5.07 3.68 7.02
N ALA A 19 -5.27 2.48 7.56
CA ALA A 19 -4.23 1.59 8.06
C ALA A 19 -4.34 0.26 7.31
N VAL A 20 -3.26 -0.17 6.65
CA VAL A 20 -3.30 -1.31 5.72
C VAL A 20 -2.13 -2.26 5.97
N GLY A 21 -2.41 -3.56 5.97
CA GLY A 21 -1.40 -4.62 6.09
C GLY A 21 -0.67 -4.61 7.42
N GLY A 22 0.63 -4.91 7.40
CA GLY A 22 1.52 -5.04 8.55
C GLY A 22 1.81 -6.49 8.94
N TRP A 23 2.49 -6.69 10.06
CA TRP A 23 2.79 -8.01 10.63
C TRP A 23 2.41 -8.05 12.11
N ASN A 24 1.75 -9.13 12.54
CA ASN A 24 1.21 -9.27 13.89
C ASN A 24 2.05 -10.15 14.84
N GLY A 25 3.27 -10.52 14.46
CA GLY A 25 4.10 -11.45 15.23
C GLY A 25 4.10 -12.89 14.71
N GLY A 26 3.18 -13.24 13.81
CA GLY A 26 3.11 -14.58 13.21
C GLY A 26 2.75 -14.59 11.73
N GLN A 27 1.98 -13.60 11.26
CA GLN A 27 1.47 -13.55 9.89
C GLN A 27 1.56 -12.15 9.32
N THR A 28 1.88 -12.08 8.03
CA THR A 28 1.73 -10.87 7.23
C THR A 28 0.26 -10.64 6.94
N LEU A 29 -0.21 -9.45 7.23
CA LEU A 29 -1.61 -9.05 7.18
C LEU A 29 -1.97 -8.46 5.82
N ARG A 30 -3.20 -8.71 5.41
CA ARG A 30 -3.83 -8.16 4.18
C ARG A 30 -4.96 -7.19 4.50
N GLU A 31 -5.37 -7.13 5.76
CA GLU A 31 -6.51 -6.39 6.24
C GLU A 31 -6.25 -4.89 6.11
N ALA A 32 -7.31 -4.17 5.74
CA ALA A 32 -7.35 -2.72 5.73
C ALA A 32 -8.41 -2.23 6.71
N GLU A 33 -8.12 -1.15 7.41
CA GLU A 33 -9.04 -0.46 8.32
C GLU A 33 -9.00 1.04 8.02
N MET A 34 -10.13 1.73 8.15
CA MET A 34 -10.18 3.20 8.12
C MET A 34 -10.69 3.76 9.45
N LEU A 35 -10.17 4.91 9.86
CA LEU A 35 -10.66 5.62 11.03
C LEU A 35 -11.84 6.51 10.64
N ASP A 36 -13.04 6.18 11.09
CA ASP A 36 -14.21 7.05 10.96
C ASP A 36 -13.96 8.36 11.73
N PRO A 37 -13.83 9.51 11.04
CA PRO A 37 -13.53 10.77 11.70
C PRO A 37 -14.69 11.29 12.56
N ARG A 38 -15.93 10.79 12.35
CA ARG A 38 -17.11 11.21 13.13
C ARG A 38 -17.22 10.44 14.44
N GLN A 39 -16.92 9.14 14.40
CA GLN A 39 -17.08 8.25 15.54
C GLN A 39 -15.77 8.00 16.32
N GLY A 40 -14.62 8.32 15.72
CA GLY A 40 -13.32 7.97 16.28
C GLY A 40 -13.07 6.46 16.35
N LYS A 41 -13.74 5.68 15.51
CA LYS A 41 -13.68 4.21 15.49
C LYS A 41 -13.07 3.69 14.21
N TRP A 42 -12.35 2.58 14.32
CA TRP A 42 -11.82 1.88 13.15
C TRP A 42 -12.91 1.00 12.53
N ILE A 43 -13.05 1.11 11.21
CA ILE A 43 -13.98 0.35 10.38
C ILE A 43 -13.16 -0.57 9.47
N SER A 44 -13.49 -1.86 9.46
CA SER A 44 -12.86 -2.84 8.58
C SER A 44 -13.24 -2.59 7.12
N LEU A 45 -12.27 -2.72 6.23
CA LEU A 45 -12.41 -2.61 4.79
C LEU A 45 -12.12 -3.95 4.10
N PRO A 46 -12.45 -4.09 2.81
CA PRO A 46 -11.97 -5.19 2.00
C PRO A 46 -10.46 -5.35 2.11
N SER A 47 -10.02 -6.61 2.19
CA SER A 47 -8.60 -6.94 2.28
C SER A 47 -7.90 -6.88 0.93
N MET A 48 -6.60 -6.62 0.96
CA MET A 48 -5.70 -6.81 -0.17
C MET A 48 -5.67 -8.28 -0.62
N MET A 49 -5.17 -8.50 -1.84
CA MET A 49 -4.99 -9.86 -2.37
C MET A 49 -3.74 -10.51 -1.78
N ASN A 50 -2.68 -9.73 -1.57
CA ASN A 50 -1.47 -10.19 -0.90
C ASN A 50 -1.34 -9.55 0.48
N GLY A 51 -0.83 -10.32 1.45
CA GLY A 51 -0.37 -9.72 2.70
C GLY A 51 0.86 -8.86 2.44
N ARG A 52 0.94 -7.69 3.07
CA ARG A 52 2.08 -6.77 2.88
C ARG A 52 2.54 -6.20 4.21
N TYR A 53 3.83 -6.32 4.54
CA TYR A 53 4.48 -5.52 5.57
C TYR A 53 5.76 -4.84 5.02
N HIS A 54 6.15 -3.71 5.61
CA HIS A 54 7.24 -2.86 5.12
C HIS A 54 7.07 -2.44 3.64
N PHE A 55 5.85 -2.11 3.26
CA PHE A 55 5.50 -1.66 1.91
C PHE A 55 5.23 -0.16 1.88
N GLY A 56 5.15 0.39 0.66
CA GLY A 56 4.76 1.78 0.46
C GLY A 56 3.25 1.92 0.30
N LEU A 57 2.62 2.77 1.11
CA LEU A 57 1.21 3.16 0.96
C LEU A 57 1.11 4.66 0.69
N ALA A 58 0.40 5.04 -0.37
CA ALA A 58 0.15 6.45 -0.70
C ALA A 58 -1.25 6.67 -1.26
N ALA A 59 -1.81 7.86 -1.02
CA ALA A 59 -3.08 8.30 -1.58
C ALA A 59 -2.86 9.21 -2.80
N VAL A 60 -3.41 8.85 -3.95
CA VAL A 60 -3.27 9.61 -5.20
C VAL A 60 -4.58 9.58 -5.97
N ASN A 61 -5.06 10.76 -6.41
CA ASN A 61 -6.27 10.91 -7.24
C ASN A 61 -7.51 10.20 -6.68
N GLY A 62 -7.69 10.20 -5.36
CA GLY A 62 -8.85 9.55 -4.73
C GLY A 62 -8.70 8.04 -4.48
N LEU A 63 -7.54 7.46 -4.78
CA LEU A 63 -7.26 6.03 -4.65
C LEU A 63 -6.11 5.79 -3.68
N LEU A 64 -6.06 4.61 -3.07
CA LEU A 64 -4.90 4.18 -2.26
C LEU A 64 -4.06 3.20 -3.07
N TYR A 65 -2.75 3.39 -3.07
CA TYR A 65 -1.80 2.52 -3.76
C TYR A 65 -0.90 1.85 -2.73
N ALA A 66 -0.97 0.52 -2.67
CA ALA A 66 -0.09 -0.33 -1.89
C ALA A 66 0.95 -0.97 -2.82
N ALA A 67 2.21 -0.60 -2.68
CA ALA A 67 3.29 -1.02 -3.59
C ALA A 67 4.40 -1.75 -2.85
N GLY A 68 4.75 -2.93 -3.38
CA GLY A 68 5.82 -3.77 -2.83
C GLY A 68 5.51 -4.33 -1.44
N GLY A 69 6.54 -4.41 -0.61
CA GLY A 69 6.51 -5.05 0.70
C GLY A 69 7.07 -6.45 0.68
N ASP A 70 6.99 -7.07 1.85
CA ASP A 70 7.25 -8.49 2.05
C ASP A 70 5.92 -9.20 2.35
N SER A 71 5.73 -10.36 1.72
CA SER A 71 4.58 -11.26 1.89
C SER A 71 4.98 -12.60 2.51
N GLY A 72 5.67 -12.57 3.65
CA GLY A 72 6.05 -13.77 4.39
C GLY A 72 7.32 -14.44 3.84
N GLY A 73 8.37 -13.64 3.60
CA GLY A 73 9.65 -14.06 3.04
C GLY A 73 9.77 -13.80 1.52
N GLN A 74 8.71 -13.31 0.88
CA GLN A 74 8.70 -12.96 -0.54
C GLN A 74 8.58 -11.44 -0.70
N ILE A 75 9.64 -10.81 -1.22
CA ILE A 75 9.59 -9.39 -1.59
C ILE A 75 8.75 -9.25 -2.86
N LEU A 76 7.82 -8.30 -2.83
CA LEU A 76 6.87 -8.03 -3.90
C LEU A 76 7.33 -6.86 -4.79
N ASP A 77 7.03 -6.97 -6.07
CA ASP A 77 6.98 -5.87 -7.05
C ASP A 77 5.53 -5.47 -7.38
N SER A 78 4.55 -6.29 -6.98
CA SER A 78 3.15 -6.05 -7.26
C SER A 78 2.64 -4.77 -6.60
N VAL A 79 1.71 -4.12 -7.29
CA VAL A 79 1.00 -2.93 -6.81
C VAL A 79 -0.50 -3.23 -6.79
N GLU A 80 -1.12 -2.90 -5.67
CA GLU A 80 -2.57 -3.02 -5.48
C GLU A 80 -3.18 -1.64 -5.23
N VAL A 81 -4.37 -1.41 -5.79
CA VAL A 81 -5.07 -0.13 -5.74
C VAL A 81 -6.44 -0.31 -5.13
N TYR A 82 -6.72 0.41 -4.04
CA TYR A 82 -8.03 0.51 -3.44
C TYR A 82 -8.80 1.68 -4.02
N ASP A 83 -9.99 1.41 -4.52
CA ASP A 83 -10.98 2.43 -4.88
C ASP A 83 -12.07 2.49 -3.78
N PRO A 84 -12.13 3.57 -2.99
CA PRO A 84 -13.17 3.75 -1.98
C PRO A 84 -14.59 3.80 -2.55
N ARG A 85 -14.77 4.22 -3.81
CA ARG A 85 -16.09 4.29 -4.46
C ARG A 85 -16.58 2.91 -4.84
N ALA A 86 -15.69 2.07 -5.35
CA ALA A 86 -16.00 0.70 -5.73
C ALA A 86 -15.88 -0.28 -4.54
N CYS A 87 -15.37 0.19 -3.40
CA CYS A 87 -15.06 -0.57 -2.19
C CYS A 87 -14.35 -1.89 -2.53
N ARG A 88 -13.26 -1.82 -3.29
CA ARG A 88 -12.48 -2.99 -3.68
C ARG A 88 -11.02 -2.66 -3.95
N TRP A 89 -10.17 -3.68 -3.78
CA TRP A 89 -8.81 -3.66 -4.26
C TRP A 89 -8.72 -4.26 -5.66
N THR A 90 -7.80 -3.76 -6.48
CA THR A 90 -7.49 -4.26 -7.82
C THR A 90 -5.99 -4.27 -8.03
N THR A 91 -5.50 -5.16 -8.90
CA THR A 91 -4.08 -5.19 -9.28
C THR A 91 -3.78 -4.10 -10.31
N ALA A 92 -2.73 -3.32 -10.08
CA ALA A 92 -2.20 -2.35 -11.04
C ALA A 92 -0.90 -2.87 -11.67
N GLN A 93 -0.27 -2.04 -12.51
CA GLN A 93 1.01 -2.40 -13.10
C GLN A 93 2.07 -2.59 -12.00
N PRO A 94 2.84 -3.70 -12.04
CA PRO A 94 3.88 -3.93 -11.07
C PRO A 94 5.03 -2.92 -11.24
N MET A 95 5.80 -2.76 -10.16
CA MET A 95 7.08 -2.05 -10.17
C MET A 95 8.10 -2.79 -11.04
N LEU A 96 9.12 -2.08 -11.51
CA LEU A 96 10.20 -2.69 -12.29
C LEU A 96 11.12 -3.56 -11.42
N LYS A 97 11.19 -3.23 -10.12
CA LYS A 97 11.96 -3.96 -9.13
C LYS A 97 11.10 -4.27 -7.92
N LYS A 98 11.37 -5.43 -7.33
CA LYS A 98 10.85 -5.81 -6.02
C LYS A 98 11.41 -4.87 -4.96
N ARG A 99 10.57 -4.43 -4.03
CA ARG A 99 10.96 -3.46 -3.00
C ARG A 99 10.25 -3.74 -1.68
N CYS A 100 11.00 -3.81 -0.59
CA CYS A 100 10.48 -3.65 0.77
C CYS A 100 11.30 -2.62 1.54
N HIS A 101 10.77 -2.14 2.66
CA HIS A 101 11.28 -1.01 3.44
C HIS A 101 11.41 0.31 2.66
N ALA A 102 10.60 0.48 1.61
CA ALA A 102 10.53 1.71 0.84
C ALA A 102 9.63 2.73 1.54
N ALA A 103 10.00 4.01 1.48
CA ALA A 103 9.11 5.11 1.84
C ALA A 103 8.26 5.48 0.62
N ALA A 104 6.94 5.66 0.81
CA ALA A 104 6.04 6.12 -0.24
C ALA A 104 5.51 7.51 0.07
N THR A 105 5.38 8.34 -0.96
CA THR A 105 4.65 9.62 -0.87
C THR A 105 3.94 9.92 -2.19
N ALA A 106 2.92 10.76 -2.12
CA ALA A 106 2.25 11.29 -3.30
C ALA A 106 2.94 12.59 -3.76
N PHE A 107 3.25 12.70 -5.05
CA PHE A 107 3.78 13.94 -5.64
C PHE A 107 3.28 14.08 -7.08
N ARG A 108 2.70 15.24 -7.43
CA ARG A 108 2.18 15.54 -8.78
C ARG A 108 1.34 14.39 -9.37
N ASN A 109 0.31 13.98 -8.63
CA ASN A 109 -0.63 12.92 -9.01
C ASN A 109 0.02 11.55 -9.28
N GLN A 110 1.18 11.28 -8.67
CA GLN A 110 1.92 10.04 -8.81
C GLN A 110 2.34 9.53 -7.43
N VAL A 111 2.45 8.21 -7.31
CA VAL A 111 3.07 7.58 -6.14
C VAL A 111 4.57 7.55 -6.39
N VAL A 112 5.34 8.00 -5.41
CA VAL A 112 6.80 8.01 -5.45
C VAL A 112 7.31 7.10 -4.34
N LEU A 113 8.04 6.06 -4.71
CA LEU A 113 8.68 5.14 -3.78
C LEU A 113 10.17 5.43 -3.70
N VAL A 114 10.67 5.83 -2.54
CA VAL A 114 12.07 6.16 -2.30
C VAL A 114 12.69 5.10 -1.38
N ALA A 115 13.94 4.71 -1.65
CA ALA A 115 14.68 3.71 -0.88
C ALA A 115 14.10 2.29 -0.98
N GLY A 116 14.41 1.46 0.01
CA GLY A 116 14.08 0.03 0.09
C GLY A 116 15.18 -0.89 -0.43
N HIS A 117 14.93 -2.19 -0.38
CA HIS A 117 15.82 -3.22 -0.92
C HIS A 117 15.05 -4.31 -1.67
N ASP A 118 15.73 -5.01 -2.57
CA ASP A 118 15.21 -6.07 -3.43
C ASP A 118 15.53 -7.50 -2.94
N GLY A 119 16.29 -7.61 -1.85
CA GLY A 119 16.67 -8.88 -1.22
C GLY A 119 17.98 -9.47 -1.69
N ILE A 120 18.69 -8.86 -2.66
CA ILE A 120 19.93 -9.45 -3.23
C ILE A 120 21.18 -8.56 -3.02
N LYS A 121 21.06 -7.21 -2.98
CA LYS A 121 22.00 -6.23 -2.38
C LYS A 121 21.65 -4.82 -2.88
N MET A 122 21.84 -3.83 -1.99
CA MET A 122 21.77 -2.36 -2.18
C MET A 122 20.43 -1.68 -1.87
N ARG A 123 20.55 -0.59 -1.09
CA ARG A 123 19.52 0.44 -0.96
C ARG A 123 19.23 0.99 -2.35
N LEU A 124 17.99 0.90 -2.81
CA LEU A 124 17.60 1.45 -4.11
C LEU A 124 17.36 2.95 -3.97
N SER A 125 18.27 3.80 -4.46
CA SER A 125 18.11 5.27 -4.47
C SER A 125 17.12 5.78 -5.54
N THR A 126 16.43 4.88 -6.23
CA THR A 126 15.55 5.19 -7.36
C THR A 126 14.11 5.41 -6.90
N ALA A 127 13.52 6.50 -7.37
CA ALA A 127 12.09 6.80 -7.31
C ALA A 127 11.36 6.04 -8.42
N GLU A 128 10.43 5.15 -8.08
CA GLU A 128 9.54 4.50 -9.05
C GLU A 128 8.12 5.06 -8.98
N ILE A 129 7.50 5.21 -10.14
CA ILE A 129 6.12 5.67 -10.33
C ILE A 129 5.27 4.49 -10.79
N PRO A 130 4.44 3.90 -9.90
CA PRO A 130 3.36 3.02 -10.32
C PRO A 130 2.43 3.77 -11.28
N LEU A 131 2.36 3.33 -12.54
CA LEU A 131 1.48 3.94 -13.52
C LEU A 131 0.02 3.72 -13.12
N PRO A 132 -0.86 4.74 -13.29
CA PRO A 132 -2.27 4.58 -13.02
C PRO A 132 -2.87 3.48 -13.89
N LEU A 133 -3.96 2.86 -13.41
CA LEU A 133 -4.78 1.98 -14.23
C LEU A 133 -5.11 2.73 -15.53
N ARG A 134 -4.78 2.15 -16.69
CA ARG A 134 -5.15 2.74 -17.99
C ARG A 134 -6.65 2.99 -17.94
N SER A 135 -7.06 4.24 -18.15
CA SER A 135 -8.47 4.56 -18.36
C SER A 135 -8.99 3.70 -19.52
N PRO A 136 -10.22 3.16 -19.45
CA PRO A 136 -10.82 2.53 -20.62
C PRO A 136 -10.81 3.58 -21.74
N ALA A 137 -10.23 3.22 -22.89
CA ALA A 137 -10.43 3.99 -24.11
C ALA A 137 -11.94 3.93 -24.39
N TRP A 138 -12.59 5.09 -24.38
CA TRP A 138 -13.92 5.26 -24.94
C TRP A 138 -13.83 5.25 -26.47
#